data_AF-A0A929FH54-F1
#
_entry.id   AF-A0A929FH54-F1
#
_cell.length_a   1.000
_cell.length_b   1.000
_cell.length_c   1.000
_cell.angle_alpha   90.00
_cell.angle_beta   90.00
_cell.angle_gamma   90.00
#
_symmetry.space_group_name_H-M   'P 1'
#
loop_
_entity.id
_entity.type
_entity.pdbx_description
1 polymer ?
#
loop_
_entity_poly.entity_id
_entity_poly.type
_entity_poly.pdbx_seq_one_letter_code
_entity_poly.pdbx_strand_id
1 'polypeptide(L)'
;MSREALVVGINSYQHLPPLNASAGDAEAIAQFLERHGDFRVRRLPQFQDPFEHNAQRVARNQGVSLVQLEEALVQLFPHRAMETSARQ
;
A
#
# COMPACT_ATOMS: atom_id res chain seq x y z
N MET A 1 -1.84 20.45 -3.88
CA MET A 1 -2.21 19.52 -2.78
C MET A 1 -1.67 18.16 -3.16
N SER A 2 -0.82 17.55 -2.33
CA SER A 2 -0.34 16.17 -2.56
C SER A 2 -1.51 15.21 -2.41
N ARG A 3 -1.75 14.34 -3.39
CA ARG A 3 -2.75 13.28 -3.27
C ARG A 3 -2.05 12.06 -2.68
N GLU A 4 -2.54 11.56 -1.57
CA GLU A 4 -2.00 10.33 -0.96
C GLU A 4 -2.82 9.13 -1.44
N ALA A 5 -2.15 8.01 -1.72
CA ALA A 5 -2.80 6.75 -2.03
C ALA A 5 -2.15 5.60 -1.28
N LEU A 6 -2.97 4.67 -0.82
CA LEU A 6 -2.55 3.37 -0.31
C LEU A 6 -3.02 2.31 -1.29
N VAL A 7 -2.09 1.54 -1.82
CA VAL A 7 -2.37 0.44 -2.75
C VAL A 7 -1.95 -0.88 -2.10
N VAL A 8 -2.91 -1.79 -1.98
CA VAL A 8 -2.75 -3.05 -1.24
C VAL A 8 -2.98 -4.23 -2.17
N GLY A 9 -1.99 -5.11 -2.30
CA GLY A 9 -2.08 -6.35 -3.09
C GLY A 9 -1.73 -7.56 -2.25
N ILE A 10 -2.74 -8.32 -1.83
CA ILE A 10 -2.57 -9.49 -0.96
C ILE A 10 -2.57 -10.76 -1.81
N ASN A 11 -1.42 -11.42 -1.85
CA ASN A 11 -1.25 -12.71 -2.51
C ASN A 11 -1.18 -13.87 -1.51
N SER A 12 -0.72 -13.65 -0.28
CA SER A 12 -0.45 -14.72 0.68
C SER A 12 -1.50 -14.76 1.80
N TYR A 13 -2.08 -15.94 2.04
CA TYR A 13 -3.10 -16.17 3.07
C TYR A 13 -2.69 -17.38 3.93
N GLN A 14 -3.01 -17.36 5.22
CA GLN A 14 -2.58 -18.42 6.15
C GLN A 14 -3.28 -19.76 5.92
N HIS A 15 -4.56 -19.73 5.57
CA HIS A 15 -5.41 -20.92 5.45
C HIS A 15 -5.96 -21.13 4.04
N LEU A 16 -5.52 -20.32 3.08
CA LEU A 16 -5.98 -20.38 1.68
C LEU A 16 -4.77 -20.44 0.74
N PRO A 17 -4.93 -21.07 -0.45
CA PRO A 17 -3.90 -21.03 -1.48
C PRO A 17 -3.53 -19.59 -1.86
N PRO A 18 -2.26 -19.33 -2.20
CA PRO A 18 -1.82 -18.00 -2.60
C PRO A 18 -2.45 -17.58 -3.94
N LEU A 19 -2.72 -16.29 -4.07
CA LEU A 19 -3.12 -15.65 -5.32
C LEU A 19 -1.88 -15.18 -6.08
N ASN A 20 -1.97 -15.13 -7.40
CA ASN A 20 -0.85 -14.72 -8.27
C ASN A 20 -1.05 -13.33 -8.91
N ALA A 21 -2.30 -12.87 -9.04
CA ALA A 21 -2.65 -11.67 -9.79
C ALA A 21 -2.65 -10.39 -8.92
N SER A 22 -3.16 -10.45 -7.68
CA SER A 22 -3.48 -9.27 -6.86
C SER A 22 -2.29 -8.31 -6.68
N ALA A 23 -1.10 -8.82 -6.39
CA ALA A 23 0.10 -7.98 -6.26
C ALA A 23 0.52 -7.33 -7.59
N GLY A 24 0.33 -8.02 -8.72
CA GLY A 24 0.61 -7.47 -10.05
C GLY A 24 -0.37 -6.37 -10.44
N ASP A 25 -1.66 -6.60 -10.20
CA ASP A 25 -2.72 -5.61 -10.47
C ASP A 25 -2.55 -4.37 -9.58
N ALA A 26 -2.25 -4.58 -8.30
CA ALA A 26 -1.95 -3.51 -7.35
C ALA A 26 -0.73 -2.68 -7.82
N GLU A 27 0.36 -3.32 -8.25
CA GLU A 27 1.52 -2.59 -8.76
C GLU A 27 1.19 -1.79 -10.03
N ALA A 28 0.40 -2.33 -10.95
CA ALA A 28 -0.02 -1.61 -12.15
C ALA A 28 -0.83 -0.34 -11.79
N ILE A 29 -1.73 -0.43 -10.81
CA ILE A 29 -2.49 0.72 -10.30
C ILE A 29 -1.54 1.72 -9.63
N ALA A 30 -0.61 1.26 -8.79
CA ALA A 30 0.36 2.13 -8.10
C ALA A 30 1.19 2.95 -9.12
N GLN A 31 1.73 2.29 -10.14
CA GLN A 31 2.50 2.95 -11.20
C GLN A 31 1.64 3.91 -12.04
N PHE A 32 0.36 3.59 -12.24
CA PHE A 32 -0.55 4.48 -12.96
C PHE A 32 -0.83 5.75 -12.15
N LEU A 33 -1.10 5.62 -10.84
CA LEU A 33 -1.35 6.72 -9.93
C LEU A 33 -0.14 7.65 -9.79
N GLU A 34 1.07 7.08 -9.67
CA GLU A 34 2.32 7.86 -9.60
C GLU A 34 2.59 8.62 -10.89
N ARG A 35 2.39 7.98 -12.06
CA ARG A 35 2.73 8.60 -13.36
C ARG A 35 1.72 9.63 -13.84
N HIS A 36 0.44 9.43 -13.54
CA HIS A 36 -0.63 10.21 -14.18
C HIS A 36 -1.48 11.03 -13.21
N GLY A 37 -1.42 10.75 -11.91
CA GLY A 37 -2.34 11.34 -10.94
C GLY A 37 -1.71 12.26 -9.90
N ASP A 38 -0.40 12.49 -9.98
CA ASP A 38 0.40 13.20 -8.96
C ASP A 38 0.15 12.65 -7.54
N PHE A 39 0.00 11.33 -7.43
CA PHE A 39 -0.16 10.66 -6.15
C PHE A 39 1.19 10.30 -5.53
N ARG A 40 1.32 10.51 -4.22
CA ARG A 40 2.29 9.81 -3.38
C ARG A 40 1.70 8.46 -2.99
N VAL A 41 2.25 7.39 -3.56
CA VAL A 41 1.70 6.04 -3.38
C VAL A 41 2.50 5.26 -2.35
N ARG A 42 1.81 4.79 -1.31
CA ARG A 42 2.31 3.75 -0.39
C ARG A 42 1.80 2.39 -0.85
N ARG A 43 2.69 1.41 -0.88
CA ARG A 43 2.41 0.04 -1.34
C ARG A 43 2.41 -0.91 -0.15
N LEU A 44 1.54 -1.92 -0.18
CA LEU A 44 1.49 -2.94 0.87
C LEU A 44 1.14 -4.32 0.29
N PRO A 45 1.89 -5.40 0.60
CA PRO A 45 3.18 -5.38 1.28
C PRO A 45 4.24 -4.73 0.39
N GLN A 46 5.12 -3.92 0.98
CA GLN A 46 6.18 -3.24 0.22
C GLN A 46 7.44 -4.10 0.14
N PHE A 47 8.06 -4.17 -1.03
CA PHE A 47 9.47 -4.56 -1.14
C PHE A 47 10.25 -3.54 -1.97
N GLN A 48 11.56 -3.50 -1.76
CA GLN A 48 12.49 -2.78 -2.62
C GLN A 48 13.04 -3.77 -3.64
N ASP A 49 12.85 -3.49 -4.93
CA ASP A 49 13.34 -4.33 -6.01
C ASP A 49 14.84 -4.03 -6.26
N PRO A 50 15.75 -4.95 -5.90
CA PRO A 50 17.18 -4.70 -6.03
C PRO A 50 17.64 -4.66 -7.50
N PHE A 51 16.81 -5.14 -8.43
CA PHE A 51 17.13 -5.19 -9.86
C PHE A 51 16.59 -3.98 -10.62
N GLU A 52 15.70 -3.19 -10.01
CA GLU A 52 15.10 -1.99 -10.61
C GLU A 52 15.43 -0.73 -9.78
N HIS A 53 16.72 -0.41 -9.60
CA HIS A 53 17.17 0.81 -8.89
C HIS A 53 16.56 0.98 -7.48
N ASN A 54 16.28 -0.11 -6.76
CA ASN A 54 15.58 -0.10 -5.47
C ASN A 54 14.17 0.50 -5.52
N ALA A 55 13.47 0.36 -6.66
CA ALA A 55 12.09 0.78 -6.82
C ALA A 55 11.19 0.12 -5.76
N GLN A 56 10.28 0.90 -5.18
CA GLN A 56 9.29 0.39 -4.25
C GLN A 56 8.16 -0.30 -5.02
N ARG A 57 7.87 -1.55 -4.69
CA ARG A 57 6.90 -2.38 -5.39
C ARG A 57 6.00 -3.17 -4.43
N VAL A 58 4.86 -3.64 -4.91
CA VAL A 58 4.00 -4.56 -4.17
C VAL A 58 4.61 -5.97 -4.16
N ALA A 59 4.90 -6.50 -2.99
CA ALA A 59 5.56 -7.80 -2.82
C ALA A 59 4.60 -8.94 -3.14
N ARG A 60 5.07 -9.89 -3.96
CA ARG A 60 4.25 -11.02 -4.43
C ARG A 60 4.18 -12.18 -3.44
N ASN A 61 5.17 -12.31 -2.57
CA ASN A 61 5.39 -13.45 -1.69
C ASN A 61 5.38 -13.09 -0.19
N GLN A 62 4.94 -11.87 0.14
CA GLN A 62 4.80 -11.43 1.53
C GLN A 62 3.33 -11.35 1.91
N GLY A 63 3.03 -11.67 3.17
CA GLY A 63 1.73 -11.42 3.77
C GLY A 63 1.59 -9.97 4.21
N VAL A 64 0.36 -9.58 4.52
CA VAL A 64 0.05 -8.30 5.17
C VAL A 64 -0.53 -8.61 6.55
N SER A 65 0.09 -8.09 7.61
CA SER A 65 -0.48 -8.21 8.95
C SER A 65 -1.58 -7.16 9.18
N LEU A 66 -2.49 -7.44 10.11
CA LEU A 66 -3.53 -6.48 10.50
C LEU A 66 -2.92 -5.15 10.98
N VAL A 67 -1.87 -5.23 11.80
CA VAL A 67 -1.16 -4.05 12.33
C VAL A 67 -0.58 -3.19 11.21
N GLN A 68 0.07 -3.81 10.21
CA GLN A 68 0.62 -3.08 9.07
C GLN A 68 -0.48 -2.38 8.25
N LEU A 69 -1.63 -3.04 8.07
CA LEU A 69 -2.75 -2.45 7.34
C LEU A 69 -3.39 -1.29 8.10
N GLU A 70 -3.58 -1.42 9.42
CA GLU A 70 -4.11 -0.36 10.28
C GLU A 70 -3.22 0.88 10.26
N GLU A 71 -1.91 0.71 10.45
CA GLU A 71 -0.94 1.81 10.38
C GLU A 71 -0.96 2.51 9.02
N ALA A 72 -1.01 1.73 7.94
CA ALA A 72 -1.04 2.26 6.59
C ALA A 72 -2.33 3.09 6.33
N LEU A 73 -3.47 2.62 6.85
CA LEU A 73 -4.76 3.32 6.76
C LEU A 73 -4.76 4.61 7.60
N VAL A 74 -4.23 4.60 8.83
CA VAL A 74 -4.12 5.80 9.67
C VAL A 74 -3.29 6.87 8.97
N GLN A 75 -2.14 6.48 8.44
CA GLN A 75 -1.26 7.37 7.69
C GLN A 75 -1.89 7.88 6.37
N LEU A 76 -2.92 7.22 5.82
CA LEU A 76 -3.63 7.70 4.61
C LEU A 76 -4.52 8.91 4.92
N PHE A 77 -4.98 9.03 6.16
CA PHE A 77 -5.92 10.07 6.58
C PHE A 77 -5.35 10.95 7.71
N PRO A 78 -4.21 11.65 7.50
CA PRO A 78 -3.52 12.37 8.57
C PRO A 78 -4.36 13.50 9.17
N HIS A 79 -5.29 14.11 8.42
CA HIS A 79 -6.14 15.21 8.92
C HIS A 79 -7.39 14.76 9.69
N ARG A 80 -7.79 13.49 9.61
CA ARG A 80 -8.96 12.97 10.35
C ARG A 80 -8.63 12.43 11.74
N ALA A 81 -7.36 12.08 11.99
CA ALA A 81 -6.92 11.62 13.30
C ALA A 81 -6.94 12.74 14.36
N MET A 82 -6.83 14.02 13.96
CA MET A 82 -6.79 15.15 14.91
C MET A 82 -8.19 15.65 15.33
N GLU A 83 -9.25 15.40 14.57
CA GLU A 83 -10.60 15.88 14.92
C GLU A 83 -11.21 15.13 16.11
N THR A 84 -10.76 13.90 16.38
CA THR A 84 -11.25 13.12 17.52
C THR A 84 -10.62 13.53 18.85
N SER A 85 -9.48 14.24 18.82
CA SER A 85 -8.75 14.66 20.04
C SER A 85 -9.08 16.08 20.50
N ALA A 86 -9.87 16.84 19.72
CA ALA A 86 -10.26 18.22 20.03
C ALA A 86 -11.67 18.35 20.64
N ARG A 87 -12.28 17.24 21.07
CA ARG A 87 -13.63 17.19 21.67
C ARG A 87 -13.67 16.62 23.10
N GLN A 88 -12.56 16.69 23.82
CA GLN A 88 -12.53 16.41 25.27
C GLN A 88 -12.15 17.68 26.03
#